data_AF-X1A239-F1
#
_entry.id   AF-X1A239-F1
#
_cell.length_a   1.000
_cell.length_b   1.000
_cell.length_c   1.000
_cell.angle_alpha   90.00
_cell.angle_beta   90.00
_cell.angle_gamma   90.00
#
_symmetry.space_group_name_H-M   'P 1'
#
loop_
_entity.id
_entity.type
_entity.pdbx_description
1 polymer ?
#
loop_
_entity_poly.entity_id
_entity_poly.type
_entity_poly.pdbx_seq_one_letter_code
_entity_poly.pdbx_strand_id
1 'polypeptide(L)' 'ESRGFKINKDIPDIMAVAKEACKIMYAKGGYKNPKMQEAWDNFFPNTNYREAHRAVDDAIHEAEILFEMYKRGEYKIEP' A
#
# COMPACT_ATOMS: atom_id res chain seq x y z
N GLU A 1 -8.59 -4.63 -18.46
CA GLU A 1 -9.18 -3.60 -19.35
C GLU A 1 -10.52 -4.10 -19.90
N SER A 2 -11.56 -3.25 -19.92
CA SER A 2 -12.84 -3.54 -20.56
C SER A 2 -13.30 -2.31 -21.36
N ARG A 3 -14.16 -2.49 -22.35
CA ARG A 3 -14.75 -1.40 -23.17
C ARG A 3 -13.77 -0.63 -24.08
N GLY A 4 -12.62 -1.20 -24.44
CA GLY A 4 -11.72 -0.63 -25.44
C GLY A 4 -10.78 0.48 -24.93
N PHE A 5 -10.75 0.75 -23.62
CA PHE A 5 -9.74 1.61 -23.02
C PHE A 5 -8.40 0.89 -22.93
N LYS A 6 -7.32 1.56 -23.38
CA LYS A 6 -5.93 1.09 -23.22
C LYS A 6 -5.25 1.90 -22.12
N ILE A 7 -4.79 1.23 -21.09
CA ILE A 7 -3.97 1.78 -20.00
C ILE A 7 -2.52 1.54 -20.40
N ASN A 8 -1.86 2.56 -20.93
CA ASN A 8 -0.51 2.43 -21.48
C ASN A 8 0.58 2.18 -20.40
N LYS A 9 0.32 2.62 -19.17
CA LYS A 9 1.20 2.42 -18.00
C LYS A 9 0.32 2.18 -16.80
N ASP A 10 0.37 0.96 -16.28
CA ASP A 10 -0.27 0.60 -15.02
C ASP A 10 0.71 0.87 -13.87
N ILE A 11 0.18 1.20 -12.70
CA ILE A 11 0.97 1.37 -11.49
C ILE A 11 0.79 0.15 -10.59
N PRO A 12 1.84 -0.28 -9.87
CA PRO A 12 1.69 -1.42 -8.97
C PRO A 12 0.74 -1.07 -7.83
N ASP A 13 0.01 -2.09 -7.35
CA ASP A 13 -0.81 -2.00 -6.14
C ASP A 13 0.04 -1.57 -4.94
N ILE A 14 -0.43 -0.55 -4.21
CA ILE A 14 0.34 0.08 -3.13
C ILE A 14 0.61 -0.93 -2.00
N MET A 15 -0.36 -1.78 -1.67
CA MET A 15 -0.18 -2.82 -0.65
C MET A 15 0.82 -3.89 -1.11
N ALA A 16 0.83 -4.25 -2.39
CA ALA A 16 1.82 -5.16 -2.95
C ALA A 16 3.25 -4.60 -2.84
N VAL A 17 3.44 -3.29 -3.03
CA VAL A 17 4.75 -2.65 -2.82
C VAL A 17 5.11 -2.58 -1.33
N ALA A 18 4.14 -2.29 -0.47
CA ALA A 18 4.33 -2.23 0.99
C ALA A 18 4.70 -3.58 1.63
N LYS A 19 4.49 -4.71 0.93
CA LYS A 19 4.79 -6.06 1.41
C LYS A 19 6.22 -6.22 1.95
N GLU A 20 7.22 -5.70 1.24
CA GLU A 20 8.63 -5.86 1.64
C GLU A 20 9.03 -4.95 2.79
N ALA A 21 8.33 -3.82 2.98
CA ALA A 21 8.49 -2.96 4.15
C ALA A 21 7.82 -3.57 5.39
N CYS A 22 6.61 -4.09 5.24
CA CYS A 22 5.81 -4.63 6.35
C CYS A 22 6.29 -6.01 6.81
N LYS A 23 6.82 -6.85 5.90
CA LYS A 23 7.37 -8.20 6.18
C LYS A 23 6.45 -9.11 7.01
N ILE A 24 5.14 -9.04 6.78
CA ILE A 24 4.17 -9.85 7.53
C ILE A 24 4.15 -11.25 6.96
N MET A 25 4.43 -12.26 7.78
CA MET A 25 4.52 -13.66 7.32
C MET A 25 3.15 -14.28 7.06
N TYR A 26 3.02 -15.01 5.95
CA TYR A 26 1.95 -15.99 5.78
C TYR A 26 2.21 -17.22 6.66
N ALA A 27 1.14 -17.83 7.16
CA ALA A 27 1.21 -19.10 7.88
C ALA A 27 1.85 -20.24 7.06
N LYS A 28 1.77 -20.16 5.72
CA LYS A 28 2.35 -21.12 4.78
C LYS A 28 3.74 -20.73 4.27
N GLY A 29 4.32 -19.65 4.78
CA GLY A 29 5.63 -19.12 4.37
C GLY A 29 5.56 -17.98 3.36
N GLY A 30 6.62 -17.16 3.34
CA GLY A 30 6.71 -15.92 2.55
C GLY A 30 5.95 -14.75 3.16
N TYR A 31 6.16 -13.53 2.63
CA TYR A 31 5.44 -12.35 3.06
C TYR A 31 4.11 -12.18 2.33
N LYS A 32 3.10 -11.71 3.07
CA LYS A 32 1.80 -11.31 2.54
C LYS A 32 1.73 -9.83 2.21
N ASN A 33 0.81 -9.49 1.31
CA ASN A 33 0.40 -8.10 1.19
C ASN A 33 -0.27 -7.71 2.52
N PRO A 34 0.10 -6.57 3.12
CA PRO A 34 -0.54 -6.08 4.31
C PRO A 34 -1.99 -5.71 4.00
N LYS A 35 -2.85 -5.82 5.03
CA LYS A 35 -4.12 -5.09 5.06
C LYS A 35 -3.82 -3.61 5.31
N MET A 36 -4.77 -2.73 4.99
CA MET A 36 -4.65 -1.29 5.22
C MET A 36 -4.19 -0.97 6.65
N GLN A 37 -4.90 -1.47 7.67
CA GLN A 37 -4.50 -1.24 9.07
C GLN A 37 -3.08 -1.74 9.39
N GLU A 38 -2.68 -2.90 8.86
CA GLU A 38 -1.35 -3.46 9.14
C GLU A 38 -0.23 -2.64 8.49
N ALA A 39 -0.47 -2.13 7.27
CA ALA A 39 0.45 -1.20 6.63
C ALA A 39 0.51 0.11 7.42
N TRP A 40 -0.65 0.65 7.81
CA TRP A 40 -0.73 1.88 8.57
C TRP A 40 0.01 1.80 9.89
N ASP A 41 -0.18 0.73 10.67
CA ASP A 41 0.50 0.53 11.95
C ASP A 41 2.03 0.40 11.77
N ASN A 42 2.49 -0.12 10.63
CA ASN A 42 3.92 -0.21 10.31
C ASN A 42 4.53 1.15 9.96
N PHE A 43 3.84 1.95 9.16
CA PHE A 43 4.34 3.25 8.71
C PHE A 43 4.12 4.38 9.73
N PHE A 44 3.02 4.32 10.49
CA PHE A 44 2.55 5.37 11.40
C PHE A 44 2.17 4.82 12.80
N PRO A 45 3.11 4.18 13.52
CA PRO A 45 2.83 3.43 14.76
C PRO A 45 2.33 4.30 15.93
N ASN A 46 2.50 5.62 15.86
CA ASN A 46 2.11 6.56 16.92
C ASN A 46 0.74 7.20 16.67
N THR A 47 -0.08 6.60 15.80
CA THR A 47 -1.42 7.09 15.47
C THR A 47 -2.48 6.11 15.96
N ASN A 48 -3.66 6.60 16.32
CA ASN A 48 -4.80 5.78 16.74
C ASN A 48 -5.77 5.52 15.59
N TYR A 49 -5.25 5.32 14.37
CA TYR A 49 -6.09 5.08 13.21
C TYR A 49 -6.82 3.75 13.35
N ARG A 50 -8.09 3.76 12.94
CA ARG A 50 -8.93 2.58 12.80
C ARG A 50 -9.63 2.68 11.46
N GLU A 51 -9.33 1.73 10.58
CA GLU A 51 -9.89 1.65 9.22
C GLU A 51 -11.42 1.76 9.21
N ALA A 52 -11.96 2.70 8.45
CA ALA A 52 -13.40 2.94 8.35
C ALA A 52 -14.09 2.08 7.28
N HIS A 53 -13.31 1.37 6.44
CA HIS A 53 -13.75 0.59 5.29
C HIS A 53 -14.62 1.42 4.33
N ARG A 54 -14.14 2.62 3.97
CA ARG A 54 -14.77 3.51 3.00
C ARG A 54 -13.80 3.81 1.89
N ALA A 55 -14.26 3.75 0.64
CA ALA A 55 -13.39 3.97 -0.52
C ALA A 55 -12.60 5.30 -0.49
N VAL A 56 -13.19 6.37 0.05
CA VAL A 56 -12.49 7.67 0.19
C VAL A 56 -11.40 7.60 1.26
N ASP A 57 -11.68 6.91 2.38
CA ASP A 57 -10.74 6.68 3.47
C ASP A 57 -9.56 5.85 2.96
N ASP A 58 -9.85 4.75 2.27
CA ASP A 58 -8.84 3.86 1.69
C ASP A 58 -7.94 4.62 0.70
N ALA A 59 -8.51 5.44 -0.19
CA ALA A 59 -7.76 6.22 -1.16
C ALA A 59 -6.81 7.24 -0.50
N ILE A 60 -7.25 7.88 0.59
CA ILE A 60 -6.41 8.85 1.33
C ILE A 60 -5.25 8.13 2.02
N HIS A 61 -5.55 7.06 2.77
CA HIS A 61 -4.52 6.35 3.55
C HIS A 61 -3.54 5.61 2.64
N GLU A 62 -3.98 5.07 1.50
CA GLU A 62 -3.09 4.53 0.47
C GLU A 62 -2.13 5.59 -0.08
N ALA A 63 -2.62 6.81 -0.35
CA ALA A 63 -1.77 7.90 -0.83
C ALA A 63 -0.73 8.32 0.22
N GLU A 64 -1.10 8.35 1.50
CA GLU A 64 -0.20 8.66 2.60
C GLU A 64 0.88 7.58 2.78
N ILE A 65 0.50 6.31 2.71
CA ILE A 65 1.43 5.17 2.75
C ILE A 65 2.40 5.25 1.57
N LEU A 66 1.90 5.48 0.35
CA LEU A 66 2.74 5.65 -0.84
C LEU A 66 3.76 6.77 -0.67
N PHE A 67 3.31 7.93 -0.18
CA PHE A 67 4.19 9.07 0.03
C PHE A 67 5.24 8.81 1.11
N GLU A 68 4.89 8.09 2.18
CA GLU A 68 5.83 7.66 3.20
C GLU A 68 6.88 6.69 2.65
N MET A 69 6.48 5.68 1.88
CA MET A 69 7.41 4.77 1.21
C MET A 69 8.36 5.51 0.25
N TYR A 70 7.85 6.50 -0.48
CA TYR A 70 8.67 7.34 -1.35
C TYR A 70 9.74 8.11 -0.56
N LYS A 71 9.36 8.75 0.55
CA LYS A 71 10.30 9.44 1.44
C LYS A 71 11.37 8.51 2.02
N ARG A 72 11.01 7.25 2.32
CA ARG A 72 11.93 6.20 2.81
C ARG A 72 12.80 5.59 1.72
N GLY A 73 12.56 5.90 0.45
CA GLY A 73 13.27 5.31 -0.69
C GLY A 73 12.85 3.87 -1.03
N GLU A 74 11.76 3.40 -0.42
CA GLU A 74 11.16 2.08 -0.63
C GLU A 74 10.28 2.04 -1.88
N TYR A 75 9.76 3.21 -2.29
CA TYR A 75 9.05 3.39 -3.56
C TYR A 75 9.87 4.29 -4.50
N LYS A 76 10.22 3.78 -5.68
CA LYS A 76 10.93 4.54 -6.71
C LYS A 76 9.98 4.94 -7.83
N ILE A 77 9.91 6.24 -8.11
CA ILE A 77 9.21 6.75 -9.28
C ILE A 77 10.17 6.60 -10.46
N GLU A 78 9.89 5.68 -11.38
CA GLU A 78 10.55 5.69 -12.67
C GLU A 78 9.95 6.82 -13.52
N PRO A 79 10.78 7.71 -14.10
CA PRO A 79 10.32 8.84 -14.92
C PRO A 79 9.46 8.43 -16.13
#